data_AF-A0A6P0U7E0-F1
#
_entry.id   AF-A0A6P0U7E0-F1
#
_cell.length_a   1.000
_cell.length_b   1.000
_cell.length_c   1.000
_cell.angle_alpha   90.00
_cell.angle_beta   90.00
_cell.angle_gamma   90.00
#
_symmetry.space_group_name_H-M   'P 1'
#
loop_
_entity.id
_entity.type
_entity.pdbx_description
1 polymer ?
#
loop_
_entity_poly.entity_id
_entity_poly.type
_entity_poly.pdbx_seq_one_letter_code
_entity_poly.pdbx_strand_id
1 'polypeptide(L)'
;MIPYQYLLNSHTNYTITNLANHLENISHDTINRYLRTESLNSQDLWENVKKEIIQNTEAYLIFDDTVIQKKYANKIELVRKQYSGNEHQVIQGIGIVNCIYFNPQNEPDRIIDYRIYDPDSDKKT
;
A
#
# COMPACT_ATOMS: atom_id res chain seq x y z
N MET A 1 -33.55 9.56 -2.67
CA MET A 1 -32.75 8.61 -3.44
C MET A 1 -31.45 8.41 -2.66
N ILE A 2 -31.18 7.19 -2.21
CA ILE A 2 -30.13 6.88 -1.23
C ILE A 2 -28.77 6.93 -1.95
N PRO A 3 -27.73 7.58 -1.39
CA PRO A 3 -26.39 7.55 -1.99
C PRO A 3 -25.79 6.15 -1.83
N TYR A 4 -25.31 5.59 -2.92
CA TYR A 4 -24.55 4.34 -2.89
C TYR A 4 -23.21 4.60 -2.21
N GLN A 5 -22.97 3.92 -1.10
CA GLN A 5 -21.70 3.91 -0.40
C GLN A 5 -21.10 2.52 -0.61
N TYR A 6 -19.98 2.45 -1.31
CA TYR A 6 -19.23 1.20 -1.46
C TYR A 6 -17.99 1.26 -0.58
N LEU A 7 -17.76 0.20 0.19
CA LEU A 7 -16.52 -0.07 0.91
C LEU A 7 -15.96 -1.38 0.35
N LEU A 8 -14.85 -1.29 -0.37
CA LEU A 8 -14.15 -2.47 -0.88
C LEU A 8 -13.03 -2.81 0.10
N ASN A 9 -13.34 -3.67 1.08
CA ASN A 9 -12.36 -4.22 2.00
C ASN A 9 -12.09 -5.69 1.65
N SER A 10 -10.98 -5.94 0.94
CA SER A 10 -10.54 -7.29 0.61
C SER A 10 -9.69 -7.85 1.77
N HIS A 11 -10.35 -8.46 2.75
CA HIS A 11 -9.67 -9.17 3.83
C HIS A 11 -9.01 -10.50 3.40
N THR A 12 -9.28 -11.00 2.19
CA THR A 12 -8.90 -12.37 1.79
C THR A 12 -8.21 -12.52 0.44
N ASN A 13 -8.46 -11.65 -0.54
CA ASN A 13 -7.94 -11.87 -1.90
C ASN A 13 -7.53 -10.57 -2.63
N TYR A 14 -6.29 -10.18 -2.42
CA TYR A 14 -5.62 -9.03 -3.06
C TYR A 14 -4.93 -9.41 -4.39
N THR A 15 -5.40 -10.45 -5.07
CA THR A 15 -4.83 -10.86 -6.37
C THR A 15 -5.38 -10.01 -7.51
N ILE A 16 -4.56 -9.84 -8.55
CA ILE A 16 -4.93 -9.14 -9.79
C ILE A 16 -6.12 -9.82 -10.49
N THR A 17 -6.23 -11.15 -10.38
CA THR A 17 -7.38 -11.91 -10.86
C THR A 17 -8.66 -11.53 -10.12
N ASN A 18 -8.57 -11.37 -8.80
CA ASN A 18 -9.72 -10.91 -8.01
C ASN A 18 -10.13 -9.49 -8.41
N LEU A 19 -9.17 -8.59 -8.59
CA LEU A 19 -9.45 -7.22 -9.06
C LEU A 19 -10.13 -7.21 -10.43
N ALA A 20 -9.62 -7.98 -11.39
CA ALA A 20 -10.19 -8.09 -12.73
C ALA A 20 -11.65 -8.55 -12.74
N ASN A 21 -12.03 -9.48 -11.87
CA ASN A 21 -13.42 -9.96 -11.77
C ASN A 21 -14.41 -8.87 -11.32
N HIS A 22 -13.94 -7.80 -10.68
CA HIS A 22 -14.77 -6.70 -10.17
C HIS A 22 -14.70 -5.44 -11.04
N LEU A 23 -13.90 -5.45 -12.11
CA LEU A 23 -13.79 -4.34 -13.05
C LEU A 23 -14.45 -4.74 -14.37
N GLU A 24 -15.46 -3.99 -14.79
CA GLU A 24 -16.09 -4.21 -16.09
C GLU A 24 -15.05 -4.01 -17.21
N ASN A 25 -14.94 -4.99 -18.11
CA ASN A 25 -14.09 -4.96 -19.30
C ASN A 25 -12.57 -4.88 -19.04
N ILE A 26 -12.08 -5.21 -17.85
CA ILE A 26 -10.64 -5.24 -17.55
C ILE A 26 -10.20 -6.67 -17.22
N SER A 27 -9.32 -7.24 -18.06
CA SER A 27 -8.72 -8.55 -17.79
C SER A 27 -7.54 -8.47 -16.81
N HIS A 28 -7.29 -9.56 -16.10
CA HIS A 28 -6.13 -9.69 -15.20
C HIS A 28 -4.78 -9.50 -15.95
N ASP A 29 -4.71 -9.91 -17.23
CA ASP A 29 -3.55 -9.67 -18.09
C ASP A 29 -3.30 -8.19 -18.35
N THR A 30 -4.38 -7.40 -18.50
CA THR A 30 -4.28 -5.96 -18.71
C THR A 30 -3.68 -5.27 -17.49
N ILE A 31 -4.14 -5.64 -16.30
CA ILE A 31 -3.62 -5.13 -15.03
C ILE A 31 -2.16 -5.59 -14.82
N ASN A 32 -1.85 -6.86 -15.10
CA ASN A 32 -0.48 -7.38 -15.04
C ASN A 32 0.47 -6.62 -15.97
N ARG A 33 0.02 -6.31 -17.20
CA ARG A 33 0.82 -5.52 -18.16
C ARG A 33 1.05 -4.11 -17.63
N TYR A 34 0.00 -3.44 -17.15
CA TYR A 34 0.09 -2.12 -16.55
C TYR A 34 1.11 -2.07 -15.39
N LEU A 35 1.03 -3.00 -14.44
CA LEU A 35 1.95 -3.06 -13.29
C LEU A 35 3.39 -3.42 -13.67
N ARG A 36 3.63 -3.95 -14.87
CA ARG A 36 4.98 -4.24 -15.38
C ARG A 36 5.58 -3.08 -16.16
N THR A 37 4.75 -2.22 -16.74
CA THR A 37 5.19 -1.10 -17.59
C THR A 37 5.24 0.21 -16.81
N GLU A 38 4.31 0.42 -15.89
CA GLU A 38 4.24 1.64 -15.10
C GLU A 38 5.05 1.50 -13.81
N SER A 39 5.82 2.54 -13.50
CA SER A 39 6.53 2.66 -12.23
C SER A 39 5.74 3.57 -11.29
N LEU A 40 4.77 2.99 -10.57
CA LEU A 40 4.06 3.70 -9.51
C LEU A 40 5.01 3.92 -8.33
N ASN A 41 5.48 5.15 -8.17
CA ASN A 41 6.37 5.55 -7.08
C ASN A 41 5.63 6.46 -6.08
N SER A 42 6.28 6.78 -4.96
CA SER A 42 5.66 7.61 -3.92
C SER A 42 5.31 9.02 -4.38
N GLN A 43 6.03 9.60 -5.34
CA GLN A 43 5.68 10.89 -5.92
C GLN A 43 4.35 10.80 -6.67
N ASP A 44 4.11 9.72 -7.42
CA ASP A 44 2.84 9.53 -8.11
C ASP A 44 1.69 9.40 -7.12
N LEU A 45 1.90 8.69 -6.00
CA LEU A 45 0.92 8.64 -4.92
C LEU A 45 0.59 10.05 -4.40
N TRP A 46 1.61 10.83 -4.05
CA TRP A 46 1.43 12.19 -3.56
C TRP A 46 0.66 13.07 -4.55
N GLU A 47 1.01 13.01 -5.83
CA GLU A 47 0.35 13.80 -6.88
C GLU A 47 -1.15 13.47 -7.00
N ASN A 48 -1.53 12.21 -6.78
CA ASN A 48 -2.92 11.77 -6.81
C ASN A 48 -3.70 12.22 -5.57
N VAL A 49 -3.09 12.19 -4.38
CA VAL A 49 -3.83 12.43 -3.12
C VAL A 49 -3.79 13.88 -2.64
N LYS A 50 -2.78 14.67 -3.01
CA LYS A 50 -2.54 16.01 -2.42
C LYS A 50 -3.71 16.99 -2.57
N LYS A 51 -4.52 16.84 -3.63
CA LYS A 51 -5.69 17.69 -3.88
C LYS A 51 -6.88 17.37 -2.96
N GLU A 52 -6.90 16.17 -2.40
CA GLU A 52 -7.93 15.73 -1.46
C GLU A 52 -7.58 16.07 0.00
N ILE A 53 -6.34 16.51 0.26
CA ILE A 53 -5.88 16.84 1.61
C ILE A 53 -6.41 18.21 2.02
N ILE A 54 -7.27 18.22 3.03
CA ILE A 54 -7.72 19.43 3.72
C ILE A 54 -6.80 19.67 4.91
N GLN A 55 -5.93 20.68 4.80
CA GLN A 55 -5.01 21.06 5.87
C GLN A 55 -5.76 21.43 7.15
N ASN A 56 -5.25 20.93 8.28
CA ASN A 56 -5.79 21.19 9.60
C ASN A 56 -4.63 21.23 10.61
N THR A 57 -4.67 22.17 11.54
CA THR A 57 -3.69 22.31 12.61
C THR A 57 -3.77 21.18 13.64
N GLU A 58 -4.90 20.48 13.71
CA GLU A 58 -5.11 19.31 14.57
C GLU A 58 -4.86 17.99 13.83
N ALA A 59 -4.37 18.03 12.59
CA ALA A 59 -4.03 16.82 11.86
C ALA A 59 -2.69 16.22 12.31
N TYR A 60 -2.56 14.91 12.10
CA TYR A 60 -1.40 14.12 12.45
C TYR A 60 -0.77 13.49 11.21
N LEU A 61 0.55 13.34 11.25
CA LEU A 61 1.29 12.44 10.38
C LEU A 61 1.62 11.19 11.17
N ILE A 62 1.11 10.06 10.70
CA ILE A 62 1.30 8.75 11.31
C ILE A 62 2.24 7.96 10.42
N PHE A 63 3.28 7.38 11.03
CA PHE A 63 4.17 6.44 10.35
C PHE A 63 3.88 5.04 10.87
N ASP A 64 3.62 4.12 9.95
CA ASP A 64 3.30 2.72 10.25
C ASP A 64 4.22 1.79 9.46
N ASP A 65 4.92 0.90 10.14
CA ASP A 65 5.72 -0.15 9.52
C ASP A 65 4.91 -1.44 9.39
N THR A 66 4.73 -1.88 8.15
CA THR A 66 4.03 -3.12 7.82
C THR A 66 4.98 -4.11 7.15
N VAL A 67 5.00 -5.35 7.61
CA VAL A 67 5.67 -6.46 6.92
C VAL A 67 4.64 -7.25 6.13
N ILE A 68 4.66 -7.13 4.81
CA ILE A 68 3.82 -7.97 3.93
C ILE A 68 4.42 -9.36 3.88
N GLN A 69 3.79 -10.31 4.56
CA GLN A 69 4.24 -11.69 4.61
C GLN A 69 4.24 -12.33 3.20
N LYS A 70 5.35 -12.96 2.84
CA LYS A 70 5.56 -13.66 1.56
C LYS A 70 6.18 -15.03 1.80
N LYS A 71 5.46 -15.87 2.56
CA LYS A 71 5.89 -17.20 3.03
C LYS A 71 6.48 -18.12 1.94
N TYR A 72 6.01 -18.00 0.69
CA TYR A 72 6.41 -18.86 -0.43
C TYR A 72 7.30 -18.16 -1.46
N ALA A 73 7.71 -16.91 -1.21
CA ALA A 73 8.48 -16.13 -2.18
C ALA A 73 9.99 -16.31 -1.98
N ASN A 74 10.59 -17.25 -2.72
CA ASN A 74 12.03 -17.51 -2.64
C ASN A 74 12.88 -16.73 -3.66
N LYS A 75 12.25 -16.04 -4.62
CA LYS A 75 12.92 -15.36 -5.75
C LYS A 75 12.53 -13.89 -5.93
N ILE A 76 11.92 -13.28 -4.91
CA ILE A 76 11.58 -11.86 -4.95
C ILE A 76 12.70 -11.12 -4.22
N GLU A 77 13.43 -10.28 -4.92
CA GLU A 77 14.63 -9.56 -4.43
C GLU A 77 14.39 -8.79 -3.13
N LEU A 78 13.23 -8.14 -3.01
CA LEU A 78 12.85 -7.35 -1.83
C LEU A 78 12.48 -8.18 -0.60
N VAL A 79 12.27 -9.50 -0.75
CA VAL A 79 11.83 -10.36 0.35
C VAL A 79 12.99 -10.67 1.29
N ARG A 80 12.78 -10.40 2.57
CA ARG A 80 13.77 -10.60 3.63
C ARG A 80 13.11 -11.10 4.92
N LYS A 81 13.94 -11.53 5.87
CA LYS A 81 13.51 -11.95 7.21
C LYS A 81 13.39 -10.73 8.12
N GLN A 82 12.20 -10.49 8.68
CA GLN A 82 11.90 -9.33 9.52
C GLN A 82 11.04 -9.76 10.70
N TYR A 83 11.18 -9.13 11.86
CA TYR A 83 10.30 -9.38 13.00
C TYR A 83 8.89 -8.86 12.69
N SER A 84 7.88 -9.68 12.94
CA SER A 84 6.48 -9.25 12.91
C SER A 84 5.97 -9.13 14.33
N GLY A 85 5.51 -7.93 14.71
CA GLY A 85 4.82 -7.70 15.97
C GLY A 85 3.52 -8.51 16.08
N ASN A 86 2.82 -8.72 14.96
CA ASN A 86 1.56 -9.49 14.91
C ASN A 86 1.78 -11.00 15.14
N GLU A 87 2.81 -11.56 14.50
CA GLU A 87 3.12 -12.99 14.61
C GLU A 87 4.05 -13.31 15.79
N HIS A 88 4.55 -12.28 16.48
CA HIS A 88 5.56 -12.35 17.53
C HIS A 88 6.81 -13.17 17.16
N GLN A 89 7.18 -13.19 15.88
CA GLN A 89 8.30 -13.97 15.36
C GLN A 89 8.90 -13.35 14.10
N VAL A 90 10.08 -13.84 13.72
CA VAL A 90 10.70 -13.46 12.45
C VAL A 90 9.99 -14.16 11.30
N ILE A 91 9.44 -13.38 10.38
CA ILE A 91 8.75 -13.86 9.17
C ILE A 91 9.49 -13.45 7.91
N GLN A 92 9.21 -14.15 6.83
CA GLN A 92 9.67 -13.80 5.48
C GLN A 92 8.65 -12.86 4.82
N GLY A 93 9.08 -11.66 4.43
CA GLY A 93 8.19 -10.65 3.87
C GLY A 93 8.90 -9.42 3.31
N ILE A 94 8.10 -8.50 2.78
CA ILE A 94 8.54 -7.19 2.26
C ILE A 94 8.17 -6.14 3.30
N GLY A 95 9.16 -5.36 3.75
CA GLY A 95 8.95 -4.30 4.73
C GLY A 95 8.55 -3.01 4.03
N ILE A 96 7.53 -2.34 4.54
CA ILE A 96 7.03 -1.06 4.02
C ILE A 96 6.80 -0.13 5.21
N VAL A 97 7.24 1.11 5.10
CA VAL A 97 6.86 2.19 6.00
C VAL A 97 5.89 3.09 5.27
N ASN A 98 4.67 3.22 5.77
CA ASN A 98 3.65 4.12 5.24
C ASN A 98 3.69 5.46 5.99
N CYS A 99 3.39 6.55 5.30
CA CYS A 99 3.08 7.85 5.90
C CYS A 99 1.61 8.16 5.66
N ILE A 100 0.86 8.36 6.73
CA ILE A 100 -0.57 8.56 6.73
C ILE A 100 -0.87 9.96 7.24
N TYR A 101 -1.65 10.72 6.47
CA TYR A 101 -2.27 11.95 6.93
C TYR A 101 -3.62 11.63 7.59
N PHE A 102 -3.74 11.96 8.86
CA PHE A 102 -4.95 11.78 9.65
C PHE A 102 -5.51 13.13 10.09
N ASN A 103 -6.76 13.44 9.70
CA ASN A 103 -7.47 14.64 10.14
C ASN A 103 -8.65 14.22 11.02
N PRO A 104 -8.62 14.48 12.34
CA PRO A 104 -9.66 14.02 13.26
C PRO A 104 -11.03 14.66 13.00
N GLN A 105 -11.09 15.77 12.25
CA GLN A 105 -12.33 16.46 11.94
C GLN A 105 -12.98 15.95 10.65
N ASN A 106 -12.21 15.31 9.77
CA ASN A 106 -12.68 14.83 8.47
C ASN A 106 -12.04 13.47 8.17
N GLU A 107 -12.76 12.39 8.45
CA GLU A 107 -12.41 11.06 7.95
C GLU A 107 -12.67 10.98 6.43
N PRO A 108 -11.92 10.17 5.67
CA PRO A 108 -10.98 9.12 6.10
C PRO A 108 -9.48 9.49 6.00
N ASP A 109 -8.67 8.68 6.69
CA ASP A 109 -7.21 8.67 6.63
C ASP A 109 -6.69 8.50 5.19
N ARG A 110 -5.58 9.17 4.86
CA ARG A 110 -4.95 9.12 3.53
C ARG A 110 -3.51 8.68 3.65
N ILE A 111 -3.12 7.62 2.93
CA ILE A 111 -1.71 7.32 2.71
C ILE A 111 -1.16 8.36 1.73
N ILE A 112 -0.16 9.13 2.16
CA ILE A 112 0.42 10.23 1.39
C ILE A 112 1.82 9.93 0.87
N ASP A 113 2.50 8.96 1.48
CA ASP A 113 3.83 8.49 1.09
C ASP A 113 4.00 7.04 1.56
N TYR A 114 4.94 6.33 0.95
CA TYR A 114 5.41 5.04 1.41
C TYR A 114 6.87 4.83 1.01
N ARG A 115 7.57 4.00 1.78
CA ARG A 115 8.91 3.55 1.46
C ARG A 115 9.03 2.05 1.65
N ILE A 116 9.57 1.37 0.64
CA ILE A 116 9.96 -0.03 0.76
C ILE A 116 11.29 -0.09 1.50
N TYR A 117 11.39 -0.95 2.50
CA TYR A 117 12.64 -1.18 3.21
C TYR A 117 13.59 -2.01 2.33
N ASP A 118 14.58 -1.33 1.76
CA ASP A 118 15.58 -1.93 0.88
C ASP A 118 17.01 -1.46 1.19
N PRO A 119 17.63 -1.91 2.30
CA PRO A 119 18.98 -1.52 2.74
C PRO A 119 20.08 -1.76 1.70
N ASP A 120 19.91 -2.70 0.77
CA ASP A 120 20.92 -3.02 -0.23
C ASP A 120 21.00 -1.93 -1.32
N SER A 121 19.85 -1.33 -1.67
CA SER A 121 19.74 -0.21 -2.61
C SER A 121 19.74 1.16 -1.90
N ASP A 122 19.28 1.19 -0.65
CA ASP A 122 19.19 2.40 0.17
C ASP A 122 20.60 2.87 0.54
N LYS A 123 21.09 3.90 -0.16
CA LYS A 123 22.43 4.48 0.01
C LYS A 123 22.65 5.23 1.35
N LYS A 124 21.95 4.87 2.42
CA LYS A 124 22.02 5.52 3.73
C LYS A 124 22.11 4.48 4.84
N THR A 125 23.33 4.25 5.31
CA THR A 125 23.65 3.77 6.67
C THR A 125 23.92 4.94 7.58
#